data_AF-A0A1F9G3C0-F1
#
_entry.id   AF-A0A1F9G3C0-F1
#
_cell.length_a   1.000
_cell.length_b   1.000
_cell.length_c   1.000
_cell.angle_alpha   90.00
_cell.angle_beta   90.00
_cell.angle_gamma   90.00
#
_symmetry.space_group_name_H-M   'P 1'
#
loop_
_entity.id
_entity.type
_entity.pdbx_description
1 polymer ?
#
loop_
_entity_poly.entity_id
_entity_poly.type
_entity_poly.pdbx_seq_one_letter_code
_entity_poly.pdbx_strand_id
1 'polypeptide(L)'
;MSRPIETGSFVVHEAHPEHGLGRVIAIGSFATRVLFARGGLRVFRADDTQRLRSVSTPAAEDVALLESKALALASGQGDMPVADPPKAPKKRVRKAAPGP
;
A
#
# COMPACT_ATOMS: atom_id res chain seq x y z
N MET A 1 8.42 8.88 20.62
CA MET A 1 9.37 8.83 19.49
C MET A 1 8.92 7.72 18.55
N SER A 2 8.50 8.02 17.32
CA SER A 2 8.08 6.98 16.35
C SER A 2 9.32 6.29 15.79
N ARG A 3 9.38 4.96 15.87
CA ARG A 3 10.47 4.18 15.26
C ARG A 3 10.43 4.35 13.73
N PRO A 4 11.59 4.43 13.06
CA PRO A 4 11.63 4.48 11.60
C PRO A 4 10.89 3.26 11.01
N ILE A 5 10.12 3.50 9.96
CA ILE A 5 9.41 2.44 9.24
C ILE A 5 10.43 1.76 8.33
N GLU A 6 10.76 0.50 8.62
CA GLU A 6 11.71 -0.31 7.86
C GLU A 6 11.00 -1.45 7.13
N THR A 7 11.63 -2.02 6.11
CA THR A 7 11.13 -3.23 5.45
C THR A 7 10.95 -4.34 6.48
N GLY A 8 9.78 -5.00 6.48
CA GLY A 8 9.39 -5.97 7.47
C GLY A 8 8.64 -5.39 8.67
N SER A 9 8.61 -4.07 8.85
CA SER A 9 7.85 -3.42 9.93
C SER A 9 6.35 -3.62 9.76
N PHE A 10 5.66 -3.77 10.88
CA PHE A 10 4.21 -3.80 10.95
C PHE A 10 3.64 -2.40 11.18
N VAL A 11 2.67 -2.02 10.37
CA VAL A 11 2.06 -0.69 10.36
C VAL A 11 0.54 -0.77 10.25
N VAL A 12 -0.18 0.23 10.72
CA VAL A 12 -1.62 0.42 10.45
C VAL A 12 -1.84 1.75 9.75
N HIS A 13 -2.87 1.83 8.93
CA HIS A 13 -3.24 3.06 8.24
C HIS A 13 -4.24 3.86 9.09
N GLU A 14 -3.89 5.08 9.52
CA GLU A 14 -4.77 5.87 10.40
C GLU A 14 -6.08 6.28 9.72
N ALA A 15 -6.02 6.74 8.47
CA ALA A 15 -7.24 7.12 7.73
C ALA A 15 -8.11 5.95 7.25
N HIS A 16 -7.60 4.72 7.31
CA HIS A 16 -8.29 3.53 6.81
C HIS A 16 -8.05 2.33 7.74
N PRO A 17 -8.63 2.35 8.96
CA PRO A 17 -8.49 1.25 9.91
C PRO A 17 -9.08 -0.07 9.38
N GLU A 18 -9.99 -0.03 8.41
CA GLU A 18 -10.59 -1.20 7.76
C GLU A 18 -9.57 -2.08 7.01
N HIS A 19 -8.40 -1.54 6.66
CA HIS A 19 -7.33 -2.34 6.04
C HIS A 19 -6.67 -3.32 7.00
N GLY A 20 -6.82 -3.08 8.32
CA GLY A 20 -6.19 -3.86 9.37
C GLY A 20 -4.66 -3.66 9.42
N LEU A 21 -3.96 -4.69 9.88
CA LEU A 21 -2.51 -4.69 9.96
C LEU A 21 -1.86 -4.74 8.57
N GLY A 22 -0.84 -3.92 8.38
CA GLY A 22 0.02 -3.89 7.20
C GLY A 22 1.44 -4.31 7.51
N ARG A 23 2.13 -4.91 6.55
CA ARG A 23 3.57 -5.20 6.58
C ARG A 23 4.25 -4.47 5.44
N VAL A 24 5.30 -3.73 5.77
CA VAL A 24 6.14 -3.06 4.76
C VAL A 24 6.92 -4.14 4.01
N ILE A 25 6.70 -4.27 2.72
CA ILE A 25 7.37 -5.29 1.89
C ILE A 25 8.50 -4.69 1.04
N ALA A 26 8.45 -3.39 0.76
CA ALA A 26 9.52 -2.70 0.06
C ALA A 26 9.49 -1.20 0.37
N ILE A 27 10.67 -0.59 0.46
CA ILE A 27 10.85 0.85 0.57
C ILE A 27 11.66 1.29 -0.64
N GLY A 28 11.04 2.06 -1.53
CA GLY A 28 11.70 2.69 -2.67
C GLY A 28 11.99 4.16 -2.42
N SER A 29 12.82 4.77 -3.27
CA SER A 29 13.20 6.18 -3.17
C SER A 29 12.01 7.16 -3.28
N PHE A 30 10.91 6.73 -3.91
CA PHE A 30 9.72 7.56 -4.14
C PHE A 30 8.46 7.07 -3.42
N ALA A 31 8.43 5.79 -3.04
CA ALA A 31 7.25 5.19 -2.45
C ALA A 31 7.58 3.93 -1.64
N THR A 32 6.81 3.74 -0.57
CA THR A 32 6.82 2.57 0.30
C THR A 32 5.64 1.66 -0.04
N ARG A 33 5.91 0.38 -0.24
CA ARG A 33 4.90 -0.64 -0.52
C ARG A 33 4.55 -1.38 0.76
N VAL A 34 3.28 -1.34 1.13
CA VAL A 34 2.76 -1.98 2.33
C VAL A 34 1.66 -2.95 1.94
N LEU A 35 1.81 -4.19 2.37
CA LEU A 35 0.82 -5.24 2.20
C LEU A 35 -0.09 -5.26 3.41
N PHE A 36 -1.38 -5.00 3.25
CA PHE A 36 -2.38 -5.07 4.31
C PHE A 36 -3.09 -6.42 4.32
N ALA A 37 -3.40 -6.92 5.53
CA ALA A 37 -4.10 -8.17 5.75
C ALA A 37 -5.46 -8.17 5.05
N ARG A 38 -6.22 -7.07 5.16
CA ARG A 38 -7.54 -6.92 4.53
C ARG A 38 -7.53 -5.95 3.34
N GLY A 39 -6.63 -4.96 3.35
CA GLY A 39 -6.54 -3.92 2.32
C GLY A 39 -5.73 -4.26 1.07
N GLY A 40 -5.07 -5.43 1.02
CA GLY A 40 -4.22 -5.82 -0.11
C GLY A 40 -2.91 -5.01 -0.21
N LEU A 41 -2.25 -5.07 -1.36
CA LEU A 41 -1.02 -4.31 -1.58
C LEU A 41 -1.32 -2.84 -1.89
N ARG A 42 -0.73 -1.93 -1.10
CA ARG A 42 -0.87 -0.49 -1.26
C ARG A 42 0.49 0.20 -1.35
N VAL A 43 0.50 1.32 -2.06
CA VAL A 43 1.70 2.13 -2.31
C VAL A 43 1.51 3.49 -1.65
N PHE A 44 2.42 3.84 -0.76
CA PHE A 44 2.44 5.09 -0.01
C PHE A 44 3.58 5.96 -0.53
N ARG A 45 3.28 7.20 -0.90
CA ARG A 45 4.33 8.17 -1.18
C ARG A 45 5.01 8.59 0.12
N ALA A 46 6.20 9.17 0.03
CA ALA A 46 6.95 9.64 1.20
C ALA A 46 6.08 10.50 2.14
N ASP A 47 5.27 11.42 1.60
CA ASP A 47 4.36 12.26 2.38
C ASP A 47 3.25 11.46 3.11
N ASP A 48 2.72 10.41 2.47
CA ASP A 48 1.66 9.57 3.04
C ASP A 48 2.18 8.55 4.06
N THR A 49 3.50 8.27 4.08
CA THR A 49 4.08 7.38 5.11
C THR A 49 3.90 7.92 6.52
N GLN A 50 3.68 9.22 6.68
CA GLN A 50 3.37 9.82 7.99
C GLN A 50 2.01 9.35 8.55
N ARG A 51 1.11 8.86 7.70
CA ARG A 51 -0.20 8.29 8.09
C ARG A 51 -0.11 6.82 8.52
N LEU A 52 1.07 6.21 8.41
CA LEU A 52 1.33 4.85 8.84
C LEU A 52 1.85 4.87 10.28
N ARG A 53 1.19 4.11 11.15
CA ARG A 53 1.61 3.93 12.55
C ARG A 53 2.24 2.58 12.75
N SER A 54 3.49 2.56 13.20
CA SER A 54 4.18 1.32 13.56
C SER A 54 3.52 0.64 14.74
N VAL A 55 3.24 -0.65 14.61
CA VAL A 55 2.65 -1.49 15.67
C VAL A 55 3.72 -2.41 16.21
N SER A 56 3.93 -2.39 17.54
CA SER A 56 4.95 -3.23 18.18
C SER A 56 4.47 -4.65 18.49
N THR A 57 3.17 -4.81 18.78
CA THR A 57 2.55 -6.10 19.11
C THR A 57 1.37 -6.37 18.18
N PRO A 58 1.63 -6.84 16.95
CA PRO A 58 0.58 -7.26 16.03
C PRO A 58 -0.11 -8.55 16.50
N ALA A 59 -1.37 -8.75 16.08
CA ALA A 59 -2.07 -9.99 16.33
C ALA A 59 -1.45 -11.13 15.51
N ALA A 60 -1.24 -12.31 16.14
CA ALA A 60 -0.56 -13.44 15.49
C ALA A 60 -1.29 -13.93 14.23
N GLU A 61 -2.63 -13.87 14.23
CA GLU A 61 -3.46 -14.20 13.08
C GLU A 61 -3.18 -13.30 11.86
N ASP A 62 -3.06 -11.99 12.08
CA ASP A 62 -2.76 -11.01 11.04
C ASP A 62 -1.34 -11.19 10.51
N VAL A 63 -0.37 -11.48 11.40
CA VAL A 63 1.01 -11.77 11.01
C VAL A 63 1.06 -12.99 10.09
N ALA A 64 0.40 -14.10 10.46
CA ALA A 64 0.38 -15.32 9.66
C ALA A 64 -0.29 -15.10 8.29
N LEU A 65 -1.37 -14.32 8.23
CA LEU A 65 -2.02 -13.92 6.97
C LEU A 65 -1.08 -13.09 6.09
N LEU A 66 -0.39 -12.11 6.68
CA LEU A 66 0.56 -11.25 5.97
C LEU A 66 1.77 -12.02 5.45
N GLU A 67 2.29 -12.98 6.22
CA GLU A 67 3.37 -13.87 5.78
C GLU A 67 2.95 -14.75 4.61
N SER A 68 1.79 -15.38 4.70
CA SER A 68 1.24 -16.20 3.62
C SER A 68 1.05 -15.37 2.34
N LYS A 69 0.52 -14.15 2.46
CA LYS A 69 0.34 -13.24 1.32
C LYS A 69 1.66 -12.73 0.76
N ALA A 70 2.63 -12.40 1.61
CA ALA A 70 3.96 -11.97 1.17
C ALA A 70 4.68 -13.10 0.40
N LEU A 71 4.55 -14.34 0.87
CA LEU A 71 5.08 -15.52 0.19
C LEU A 71 4.40 -15.75 -1.17
N ALA A 72 3.06 -15.63 -1.22
CA ALA A 72 2.31 -15.73 -2.47
C ALA A 72 2.70 -14.64 -3.48
N LEU A 73 2.98 -13.43 -3.00
CA LEU A 73 3.45 -12.30 -3.81
C LEU A 73 4.86 -12.52 -4.34
N ALA A 74 5.77 -13.05 -3.52
CA ALA A 74 7.13 -13.42 -3.91
C ALA A 74 7.14 -14.57 -4.94
N SER A 75 6.16 -15.46 -4.86
CA SER A 75 6.01 -16.61 -5.76
C SER A 75 5.30 -16.27 -7.09
N GLY A 76 4.88 -15.01 -7.29
CA GLY A 76 4.21 -14.57 -8.51
C GLY A 76 2.82 -15.19 -8.76
N GLN A 77 2.24 -15.88 -7.76
CA GLN A 77 0.94 -16.55 -7.89
C GLN A 77 -0.25 -15.64 -7.56
N GLY A 78 -0.02 -14.44 -7.01
CA GLY A 78 -1.08 -13.50 -6.64
C GLY A 78 -1.16 -12.32 -7.61
N ASP A 79 -2.07 -12.40 -8.59
CA ASP A 79 -2.63 -11.21 -9.25
C ASP A 79 -3.51 -10.50 -8.22
N MET A 80 -2.88 -9.82 -7.26
CA MET A 80 -3.58 -8.98 -6.31
C MET A 80 -3.80 -7.62 -6.95
N PRO A 81 -4.99 -7.01 -6.81
CA PRO A 81 -5.26 -5.70 -7.36
C PRO A 81 -4.28 -4.71 -6.72
N VAL A 82 -3.25 -4.33 -7.47
CA VAL A 82 -2.49 -3.11 -7.19
C VAL A 82 -3.51 -2.00 -7.42
N ALA A 83 -4.01 -1.42 -6.33
CA ALA A 83 -4.81 -0.20 -6.44
C ALA A 83 -3.88 0.87 -7.02
N ASP A 84 -3.95 1.04 -8.34
CA ASP A 84 -3.29 2.13 -9.08
C ASP A 84 -3.61 3.44 -8.33
N PRO A 85 -2.63 4.32 -8.08
CA PRO A 85 -2.91 5.64 -7.53
C PRO A 85 -4.01 6.29 -8.38
N PRO A 86 -4.95 7.07 -7.77
CA PRO A 86 -6.10 7.60 -8.48
C PRO A 86 -5.60 8.30 -9.75
N LYS A 87 -5.93 7.75 -10.92
CA LYS A 87 -5.55 8.33 -12.21
C LYS A 87 -5.99 9.79 -12.17
N ALA A 88 -5.01 10.70 -12.23
CA ALA A 88 -5.28 12.12 -12.39
C ALA A 88 -6.34 12.29 -13.49
N PRO A 89 -7.36 13.13 -13.27
CA PRO A 89 -8.49 13.22 -14.18
C PRO A 89 -7.93 13.52 -15.57
N LYS A 90 -8.14 12.60 -16.51
CA LYS A 90 -7.76 12.81 -17.91
C LYS A 90 -8.42 14.11 -18.34
N LYS A 91 -7.62 15.17 -18.52
CA LYS A 91 -8.05 16.42 -19.12
C LYS A 91 -8.80 16.03 -20.39
N ARG A 92 -10.10 16.30 -20.39
CA ARG A 92 -11.00 16.14 -21.52
C ARG A 92 -10.47 17.05 -22.62
N VAL A 93 -9.63 16.51 -23.50
CA VAL A 93 -9.19 17.22 -24.71
C VAL A 93 -10.46 17.41 -25.52
N ARG A 94 -10.99 18.64 -25.51
CA ARG A 94 -12.06 19.02 -26.43
C ARG A 94 -11.49 18.80 -27.83
N LYS A 95 -12.07 17.83 -28.54
CA LYS A 95 -11.86 17.64 -29.98
C LYS A 95 -12.41 18.89 -30.64
N ALA A 96 -11.54 19.86 -30.92
CA ALA A 96 -11.87 20.95 -31.84
C ALA A 96 -11.98 20.28 -33.22
N ALA A 97 -13.21 20.12 -33.70
CA ALA A 97 -13.45 19.74 -35.07
C ALA A 97 -12.95 20.87 -35.99
N PRO A 98 -12.16 20.57 -37.03
CA PRO A 98 -11.88 21.56 -38.07
C PRO A 98 -13.01 21.58 -39.11
N GLY A 99 -13.63 22.75 -39.26
CA GLY A 99 -14.24 23.27 -40.49
C GLY A 99 -15.58 22.67 -40.95
N PRO A 100 -16.15 23.18 -42.06
CA PRO A 100 -15.80 24.37 -42.86
C PRO A 100 -16.61 25.64 -42.51
#